data_AF-A0A9Q9UTH6-F1
#
_entry.id   AF-A0A9Q9UTH6-F1
#
_cell.length_a   1.000
_cell.length_b   1.000
_cell.length_c   1.000
_cell.angle_alpha   90.00
_cell.angle_beta   90.00
_cell.angle_gamma   90.00
#
_symmetry.space_group_name_H-M   'P 1'
#
loop_
_entity.id
_entity.type
_entity.pdbx_description
1 polymer ?
#
loop_
_entity_poly.entity_id
_entity_poly.type
_entity_poly.pdbx_seq_one_letter_code
_entity_poly.pdbx_strand_id
1 'polypeptide(L)' 'MQLDSTRFHIDPTPRRADGEYMAHARISINRSDGSEYDVQLSGDLAGFDVREDAIVFAKSWALEWLEAYWVDDLPASMI' A
#
# COMPACT_ATOMS: atom_id res chain seq x y z
N MET A 1 0.52 8.97 22.89
CA MET A 1 1.84 8.56 22.37
C MET A 1 1.78 8.79 20.87
N GLN A 2 2.54 9.74 20.38
CA GLN A 2 2.40 10.31 19.03
C GLN A 2 3.06 9.33 18.06
N LEU A 3 2.25 8.41 17.54
CA LEU A 3 2.71 7.42 16.57
C LEU A 3 3.02 8.15 15.28
N ASP A 4 4.23 7.96 14.75
CA ASP A 4 4.73 8.55 13.52
C ASP A 4 3.94 8.05 12.28
N SER A 5 2.66 8.41 12.18
CA SER A 5 1.79 8.09 11.04
C SER A 5 2.26 8.76 9.73
N THR A 6 3.31 9.59 9.79
CA THR A 6 3.85 10.36 8.64
C THR A 6 4.82 9.56 7.76
N ARG A 7 5.13 8.30 8.09
CA ARG A 7 6.17 7.54 7.36
C ARG A 7 5.66 6.72 6.19
N PHE A 8 4.41 6.27 6.20
CA PHE A 8 3.90 5.37 5.17
C PHE A 8 3.37 6.18 3.97
N HIS A 9 3.91 5.90 2.79
CA HIS A 9 3.48 6.46 1.52
C HIS A 9 2.82 5.35 0.72
N ILE A 10 1.54 5.53 0.39
CA ILE A 10 0.80 4.64 -0.51
C ILE A 10 0.70 5.34 -1.84
N ASP A 11 1.30 4.75 -2.88
CA ASP A 11 1.13 5.21 -4.26
C ASP A 11 0.20 4.23 -4.99
N PRO A 12 -1.10 4.53 -5.10
CA PRO A 12 -2.07 3.72 -5.82
C PRO A 12 -2.14 4.14 -7.29
N THR A 13 -1.01 4.44 -7.93
CA THR A 13 -0.99 4.87 -9.33
C THR A 13 -1.18 3.65 -10.24
N PRO A 14 -2.35 3.49 -10.90
CA PRO A 14 -2.58 2.35 -11.77
C PRO A 14 -1.68 2.45 -12.99
N ARG A 15 -1.04 1.34 -13.34
CA ARG A 15 -0.21 1.24 -14.53
C ARG A 15 -1.11 0.96 -15.73
N ARG A 16 -1.12 1.84 -16.72
CA ARG A 16 -1.83 1.56 -17.98
C ARG A 16 -0.97 0.64 -18.85
N ALA A 17 -1.48 -0.55 -19.14
CA ALA A 17 -0.82 -1.53 -19.99
C ALA A 17 -1.83 -2.04 -21.03
N ASP A 18 -1.48 -1.92 -22.32
CA ASP A 18 -2.24 -2.49 -23.44
C ASP A 18 -3.73 -2.08 -23.57
N GLY A 19 -4.14 -0.98 -22.95
CA GLY A 19 -5.53 -0.50 -22.98
C GLY A 19 -6.26 -0.68 -21.65
N GLU A 20 -5.76 -1.54 -20.78
CA GLU A 20 -6.28 -1.83 -19.45
C GLU A 20 -5.53 -1.04 -18.36
N TYR A 21 -6.19 -0.84 -17.22
CA TYR A 21 -5.63 -0.26 -16.01
C TYR A 21 -5.27 -1.37 -15.03
N MET A 22 -3.98 -1.66 -14.92
CA MET A 22 -3.49 -2.59 -13.91
C MET A 22 -3.49 -1.89 -12.56
N ALA A 23 -4.32 -2.39 -11.64
CA ALA A 23 -4.27 -2.00 -10.25
C ALA A 23 -2.89 -2.29 -9.69
N HIS A 24 -2.28 -1.23 -9.17
CA HIS A 24 -0.95 -1.25 -8.64
C HIS A 24 -0.96 -0.41 -7.36
N ALA A 25 -0.44 -1.00 -6.29
CA ALA A 25 -0.23 -0.31 -5.03
C ALA A 25 1.22 -0.51 -4.61
N ARG A 26 1.87 0.59 -4.24
CA ARG A 26 3.20 0.59 -3.63
C ARG A 26 3.10 1.21 -2.26
N ILE A 27 3.61 0.51 -1.26
CA ILE A 27 3.72 0.99 0.12
C ILE A 27 5.20 1.17 0.43
N SER A 28 5.59 2.42 0.55
CA SER A 28 6.95 2.82 0.90
C SER A 28 6.96 3.43 2.30
N ILE A 29 8.06 3.30 3.03
CA ILE A 29 8.27 4.01 4.29
C ILE A 29 9.41 5.01 4.16
N ASN A 30 9.19 6.22 4.67
CA ASN A 30 10.26 7.19 4.86
C ASN A 30 10.88 6.97 6.24
N ARG A 31 12.15 6.54 6.25
CA ARG A 31 12.91 6.38 7.48
C ARG A 31 13.30 7.76 8.03
N SER A 32 13.55 7.87 9.33
CA SER A 32 13.97 9.15 9.98
C SER A 32 15.25 9.73 9.39
N ASP A 33 16.01 8.87 8.71
CA ASP A 33 17.25 9.15 8.00
C ASP A 33 17.00 9.86 6.64
N GLY A 34 15.74 10.03 6.23
CA GLY A 34 15.34 10.56 4.93
C GLY A 34 15.35 9.52 3.80
N SER A 35 15.88 8.32 4.07
CA SER A 35 15.86 7.19 3.15
C SER A 35 14.45 6.63 2.97
N GLU A 36 13.96 6.61 1.73
CA GLU A 36 12.73 5.94 1.33
C GLU A 36 13.02 4.46 1.05
N TYR A 37 12.30 3.55 1.70
CA TYR A 37 12.41 2.13 1.47
C TYR A 37 11.05 1.53 1.12
N ASP A 38 11.03 0.69 0.09
CA ASP A 38 9.83 -0.02 -0.33
C ASP A 38 9.55 -1.20 0.58
N VAL A 39 8.53 -1.07 1.43
CA VAL A 39 8.16 -2.12 2.37
C VAL A 39 7.38 -3.19 1.66
N GLN A 40 6.39 -2.78 0.86
CA GLN A 40 5.58 -3.70 0.11
C GLN A 40 5.26 -3.14 -1.27
N LEU A 41 5.63 -3.92 -2.28
CA LEU A 41 5.15 -3.71 -3.64
C LEU A 41 4.07 -4.75 -3.90
N SER A 42 2.89 -4.29 -4.29
CA SER A 42 1.79 -5.19 -4.65
C SER A 42 2.03 -5.87 -6.02
N GLY A 43 2.74 -5.17 -6.91
CA GLY A 43 2.91 -5.60 -8.30
C GLY A 43 1.63 -5.37 -9.10
N ASP A 44 1.33 -6.28 -10.03
CA ASP A 44 0.11 -6.27 -10.83
C ASP A 44 -0.99 -7.02 -10.05
N LEU A 45 -1.83 -6.28 -9.33
CA LEU A 45 -2.91 -6.88 -8.53
C LEU A 45 -3.99 -7.51 -9.41
N ALA A 46 -4.49 -6.71 -10.36
CA ALA A 46 -5.53 -7.09 -11.31
C ALA A 46 -5.63 -6.06 -12.43
N GLY A 47 -6.01 -6.50 -13.63
CA GLY A 47 -6.36 -5.62 -14.74
C GLY A 47 -7.82 -5.20 -14.65
N PHE A 48 -8.07 -3.90 -14.74
CA PHE A 48 -9.41 -3.32 -14.78
C PHE A 48 -9.58 -2.51 -16.07
N ASP A 49 -10.77 -2.55 -16.64
CA ASP A 49 -11.14 -1.69 -17.77
C ASP A 49 -11.29 -0.22 -17.32
N VAL A 50 -11.71 -0.02 -16.06
CA VAL A 50 -11.95 1.28 -15.45
C VAL A 50 -10.83 1.65 -14.47
N ARG A 51 -10.27 2.85 -14.64
CA ARG A 51 -9.23 3.38 -13.76
C ARG A 51 -9.67 3.49 -12.30
N GLU A 52 -10.91 3.92 -12.07
CA GLU A 52 -11.45 4.15 -10.74
C GLU A 52 -11.49 2.86 -9.93
N ASP A 53 -11.97 1.76 -10.51
CA ASP A 53 -11.92 0.43 -9.90
C ASP A 53 -10.49 0.00 -9.57
N ALA A 54 -9.53 0.22 -10.48
CA ALA A 54 -8.13 -0.08 -10.23
C ALA A 54 -7.57 0.68 -9.02
N ILE A 55 -7.94 1.95 -8.87
CA ILE A 55 -7.52 2.80 -7.75
C ILE A 55 -8.19 2.36 -6.45
N VAL A 56 -9.50 2.06 -6.47
CA VAL A 56 -10.24 1.60 -5.28
C VAL A 56 -9.67 0.27 -4.79
N PHE A 57 -9.41 -0.66 -5.71
CA PHE A 57 -8.81 -1.95 -5.38
C PHE A 57 -7.40 -1.81 -4.80
N ALA A 58 -6.54 -1.01 -5.45
CA ALA A 58 -5.19 -0.72 -4.97
C ALA A 58 -5.20 -0.08 -3.56
N LYS A 59 -6.13 0.84 -3.29
CA LYS A 59 -6.30 1.45 -1.96
C LYS A 59 -6.79 0.46 -0.90
N SER A 60 -7.80 -0.36 -1.24
CA SER A 60 -8.34 -1.36 -0.30
C SER A 60 -7.25 -2.34 0.10
N TRP A 61 -6.50 -2.86 -0.87
CA TRP A 61 -5.40 -3.76 -0.61
C TRP A 61 -4.32 -3.12 0.28
N ALA A 62 -3.99 -1.84 0.05
CA ALA A 62 -3.00 -1.16 0.87
C ALA A 62 -3.46 -0.92 2.31
N LEU A 63 -4.76 -0.65 2.52
CA LEU A 63 -5.35 -0.55 3.85
C LEU A 63 -5.32 -1.90 4.58
N GLU A 64 -5.74 -2.98 3.92
CA GLU A 64 -5.69 -4.33 4.50
C GLU A 64 -4.26 -4.73 4.87
N TRP A 65 -3.29 -4.39 4.03
CA TRP A 65 -1.88 -4.61 4.33
C TRP A 65 -1.43 -3.81 5.56
N LEU A 66 -1.82 -2.53 5.67
CA LEU A 66 -1.50 -1.71 6.84
C LEU A 66 -2.14 -2.25 8.12
N GLU A 67 -3.40 -2.71 8.06
CA GLU A 67 -4.07 -3.33 9.20
C GLU A 67 -3.36 -4.62 9.63
N ALA A 68 -2.97 -5.47 8.68
CA ALA A 68 -2.20 -6.69 8.95
C ALA A 68 -0.81 -6.37 9.53
N TYR A 69 -0.12 -5.37 8.97
CA TYR A 69 1.19 -4.91 9.45
C TYR A 69 1.10 -4.36 10.88
N TRP A 70 0.03 -3.64 11.20
CA TRP A 70 -0.21 -3.14 12.55
C TRP A 70 -0.48 -4.29 13.55
N VAL A 71 -1.19 -5.33 13.12
CA VAL A 71 -1.42 -6.53 13.95
C VAL A 71 -0.12 -7.30 14.19
N ASP A 72 0.80 -7.35 13.23
CA ASP A 72 2.11 -8.02 13.37
C ASP A 72 3.07 -7.27 14.30
N ASP A 73 3.04 -5.93 14.30
CA ASP A 73 3.87 -5.08 15.19
C ASP A 73 3.34 -5.02 16.64
N LEU A 74 2.09 -5.40 16.87
CA LEU A 74 1.56 -5.58 18.23
C LEU A 74 2.08 -6.89 18.81
N PRO A 75 2.85 -6.89 19.93
CA PRO A 75 3.21 -8.13 20.59
C PRO A 75 1.92 -8.85 20.97
N ALA A 76 1.88 -10.16 20.71
CA ALA A 76 0.77 -11.11 20.92
C ALA A 76 0.29 -11.25 22.39
N SER A 77 0.20 -10.15 23.13
CA SER A 77 -0.16 -10.06 24.56
C SER A 77 -1.52 -9.39 24.79
N MET A 78 -2.38 -9.27 23.76
CA MET A 78 -3.75 -8.73 23.89
C MET A 78 -4.82 -9.64 23.27
N ILE A 79 -4.66 -10.96 23.40
CA ILE A 79 -5.77 -11.93 23.29
C ILE A 79 -5.96 -12.60 24.65
#